data_AF-A0A1M6CSC6-F1
#
_entry.id   AF-A0A1M6CSC6-F1
#
_cell.length_a   1.000
_cell.length_b   1.000
_cell.length_c   1.000
_cell.angle_alpha   90.00
_cell.angle_beta   90.00
_cell.angle_gamma   90.00
#
_symmetry.space_group_name_H-M   'P 1'
#
loop_
_entity.id
_entity.type
_entity.pdbx_description
1 polymer ?
#
loop_
_entity_poly.entity_id
_entity_poly.type
_entity_poly.pdbx_seq_one_letter_code
_entity_poly.pdbx_strand_id
1 'polypeptide(L)'
;MTACSDANSSNPGDEVPSGTVSCSYPSDGSPAKPVDLPEQIAPSEGTVTATLKLTAGDIAITMDRTEAPCTVNSFVSLAEQGYFDDTSCHRLTDYGIFVLQCGDPTGTGTGGPGYTMKDEVTDSTSYPAGTVAMANRGKDTSGSQFFLVYADTDLPPDYTVFGTMDQAGIDVVGGIAAQGVDAADGTSPIAEALITSVALG
;
A
#
# COMPACT_ATOMS: atom_id res chain seq x y z
N MET A 1 -63.30 -23.35 -3.33
CA MET A 1 -62.42 -22.71 -4.32
C MET A 1 -61.26 -22.15 -3.51
N THR A 2 -60.25 -22.96 -3.23
CA THR A 2 -59.01 -23.18 -4.03
C THR A 2 -57.95 -22.15 -3.67
N ALA A 3 -56.74 -22.68 -3.44
CA ALA A 3 -55.59 -22.19 -2.69
C ALA A 3 -54.64 -21.22 -3.43
N CYS A 4 -53.51 -20.95 -2.72
CA CYS A 4 -52.14 -20.61 -3.18
C CYS A 4 -51.79 -19.10 -3.15
N SER A 5 -50.93 -18.63 -2.23
CA SER A 5 -49.43 -18.71 -2.21
C SER A 5 -48.83 -17.78 -3.28
N ASP A 6 -47.80 -16.95 -3.08
CA ASP A 6 -46.54 -17.12 -2.36
C ASP A 6 -45.91 -15.77 -1.99
N ALA A 7 -45.11 -15.78 -0.92
CA ALA A 7 -44.04 -14.82 -0.70
C ALA A 7 -42.89 -15.12 -1.68
N ASN A 8 -42.46 -14.14 -2.50
CA ASN A 8 -41.06 -14.02 -2.92
C ASN A 8 -40.79 -12.75 -3.73
N SER A 9 -39.88 -11.91 -3.26
CA SER A 9 -38.64 -11.60 -4.00
C SER A 9 -37.73 -10.79 -3.10
N SER A 10 -36.89 -11.53 -2.37
CA SER A 10 -35.52 -11.15 -2.09
C SER A 10 -34.93 -10.39 -3.29
N ASN A 11 -34.33 -9.22 -3.02
CA ASN A 11 -33.54 -8.52 -4.03
C ASN A 11 -32.34 -9.42 -4.39
N PRO A 12 -32.17 -9.84 -5.65
CA PRO A 12 -31.02 -10.62 -6.07
C PRO A 12 -29.77 -9.74 -5.98
N GLY A 13 -28.68 -10.33 -5.51
CA GLY A 13 -27.43 -9.64 -5.22
C GLY A 13 -26.90 -8.82 -6.39
N ASP A 14 -26.28 -7.70 -6.05
CA ASP A 14 -25.43 -6.94 -6.95
C ASP A 14 -24.32 -7.87 -7.47
N GLU A 15 -24.49 -8.41 -8.68
CA GLU A 15 -23.44 -9.18 -9.33
C GLU A 15 -22.27 -8.24 -9.62
N VAL A 16 -21.12 -8.53 -9.01
CA VAL A 16 -19.86 -7.82 -9.27
C VAL A 16 -19.49 -8.06 -10.73
N PRO A 17 -19.23 -7.01 -11.54
CA PRO A 17 -18.85 -7.17 -12.95
C PRO A 17 -17.66 -8.11 -13.12
N SER A 18 -17.63 -8.88 -14.21
CA SER A 18 -16.50 -9.75 -14.53
C SER A 18 -15.19 -8.95 -14.64
N GLY A 19 -14.10 -9.50 -14.10
CA GLY A 19 -12.80 -8.82 -14.03
C GLY A 19 -12.72 -7.72 -12.96
N THR A 20 -13.67 -7.70 -12.02
CA THR A 20 -13.66 -6.77 -10.88
C THR A 20 -13.91 -7.50 -9.56
N VAL A 21 -13.55 -6.85 -8.45
CA VAL A 21 -13.84 -7.28 -7.08
C VAL A 21 -14.50 -6.16 -6.29
N SER A 22 -15.28 -6.53 -5.27
CA SER A 22 -15.81 -5.57 -4.30
C SER A 22 -14.82 -5.37 -3.15
N CYS A 23 -14.36 -4.14 -2.99
CA CYS A 23 -13.42 -3.70 -1.97
C CYS A 23 -14.14 -2.94 -0.85
N SER A 24 -13.63 -3.07 0.36
CA SER A 24 -14.17 -2.41 1.54
C SER A 24 -13.11 -1.52 2.16
N TYR A 25 -13.48 -0.26 2.40
CA TYR A 25 -12.63 0.76 2.99
C TYR A 25 -13.31 1.36 4.25
N PRO A 26 -13.39 0.61 5.36
CA PRO A 26 -14.04 1.09 6.58
C PRO A 26 -13.34 2.35 7.11
N SER A 27 -14.12 3.30 7.61
CA SER A 27 -13.58 4.53 8.19
C SER A 27 -12.73 4.24 9.43
N ASP A 28 -11.60 4.94 9.54
CA ASP A 28 -10.61 4.87 10.61
C ASP A 28 -10.18 6.28 11.03
N GLY A 29 -11.16 7.08 11.46
CA GLY A 29 -10.93 8.46 11.89
C GLY A 29 -10.76 9.44 10.73
N SER A 30 -10.02 10.53 10.99
CA SER A 30 -9.79 11.59 10.01
C SER A 30 -8.51 11.35 9.22
N PRO A 31 -8.50 11.62 7.91
CA PRO A 31 -7.30 11.44 7.10
C PRO A 31 -6.22 12.47 7.46
N ALA A 32 -4.95 12.06 7.36
CA ALA A 32 -3.80 12.92 7.62
C ALA A 32 -3.67 14.06 6.59
N LYS A 33 -4.14 13.83 5.37
CA LYS A 33 -4.25 14.80 4.26
C LYS A 33 -5.64 14.64 3.63
N PRO A 34 -6.30 15.71 3.16
CA PRO A 34 -7.62 15.59 2.53
C PRO A 34 -7.59 14.58 1.37
N VAL A 35 -8.53 13.63 1.38
CA VAL A 35 -8.64 12.57 0.38
C VAL A 35 -10.06 11.99 0.39
N ASP A 36 -10.52 11.57 -0.78
CA ASP A 36 -11.76 10.83 -0.96
C ASP A 36 -11.51 9.33 -0.90
N LEU A 37 -12.54 8.57 -0.49
CA LEU A 37 -12.46 7.10 -0.48
C LEU A 37 -12.30 6.56 -1.91
N PRO A 38 -11.47 5.52 -2.11
CA PRO A 38 -11.41 4.81 -3.38
C PRO A 38 -12.75 4.16 -3.75
N GLU A 39 -12.95 3.92 -5.05
CA GLU A 39 -14.13 3.21 -5.55
C GLU A 39 -14.20 1.79 -4.98
N GLN A 40 -15.39 1.36 -4.58
CA GLN A 40 -15.61 0.04 -3.97
C GLN A 40 -15.62 -1.11 -4.98
N ILE A 41 -15.69 -0.83 -6.27
CA ILE A 41 -15.58 -1.85 -7.32
C ILE A 41 -14.26 -1.60 -8.03
N ALA A 42 -13.30 -2.50 -7.83
CA ALA A 42 -11.94 -2.37 -8.33
C ALA A 42 -11.66 -3.39 -9.44
N PRO A 43 -10.86 -3.04 -10.47
CA PRO A 43 -10.36 -4.03 -11.43
C PRO A 43 -9.53 -5.10 -10.70
N SER A 44 -9.73 -6.37 -11.06
CA SER A 44 -9.02 -7.50 -10.47
C SER A 44 -8.02 -8.17 -11.43
N GLU A 45 -7.74 -7.53 -12.55
CA GLU A 45 -6.89 -8.04 -13.62
C GLU A 45 -5.97 -6.95 -14.16
N GLY A 46 -4.85 -7.40 -14.71
CA GLY A 46 -3.85 -6.55 -15.35
C GLY A 46 -2.93 -5.86 -14.35
N THR A 47 -2.00 -5.10 -14.92
CA THR A 47 -0.89 -4.48 -14.19
C THR A 47 -1.01 -2.96 -14.23
N VAL A 48 -0.60 -2.31 -13.14
CA VAL A 48 -0.42 -0.85 -13.06
C VAL A 48 1.03 -0.55 -12.72
N THR A 49 1.59 0.47 -13.35
CA THR A 49 2.91 0.97 -12.99
C THR A 49 2.79 2.33 -12.30
N ALA A 50 3.60 2.54 -11.27
CA ALA A 50 3.77 3.84 -10.62
C ALA A 50 5.26 4.18 -10.54
N THR A 51 5.60 5.46 -10.53
CA THR A 51 6.94 5.95 -10.23
C THR A 51 6.87 6.85 -9.01
N LEU A 52 7.50 6.45 -7.92
CA LEU A 52 7.73 7.33 -6.78
C LEU A 52 8.88 8.27 -7.12
N LYS A 53 8.64 9.58 -7.09
CA LYS A 53 9.66 10.60 -7.32
C LYS A 53 10.28 10.99 -5.97
N LEU A 54 11.35 10.32 -5.55
CA LEU A 54 12.05 10.70 -4.31
C LEU A 54 13.14 11.73 -4.58
N THR A 55 13.46 12.53 -3.57
CA THR A 55 14.65 13.39 -3.55
C THR A 55 15.95 12.63 -3.82
N ALA A 56 16.01 11.35 -3.43
CA ALA A 56 17.16 10.48 -3.63
C ALA A 56 17.21 9.79 -5.01
N GLY A 57 16.10 9.79 -5.76
CA GLY A 57 15.99 9.10 -7.05
C GLY A 57 14.59 8.57 -7.31
N ASP A 58 14.34 8.17 -8.55
CA ASP A 58 13.05 7.60 -8.96
C ASP A 58 12.99 6.11 -8.63
N ILE A 59 11.84 5.64 -8.14
CA ILE A 59 11.57 4.23 -7.88
C ILE A 59 10.37 3.81 -8.71
N ALA A 60 10.60 2.95 -9.71
CA ALA A 60 9.54 2.34 -10.48
C ALA A 60 8.92 1.17 -9.69
N ILE A 61 7.59 1.12 -9.65
CA ILE A 61 6.81 0.07 -8.98
C ILE A 61 5.87 -0.55 -10.02
N THR A 62 5.90 -1.87 -10.14
CA THR A 62 4.95 -2.65 -10.92
C THR A 62 4.00 -3.36 -9.98
N MET A 63 2.69 -3.15 -10.14
CA MET A 63 1.63 -3.66 -9.28
C MET A 63 0.71 -4.59 -10.07
N ASP A 64 0.56 -5.83 -9.62
CA ASP A 64 -0.35 -6.80 -10.22
C ASP A 64 -1.69 -6.81 -9.47
N ARG A 65 -2.78 -6.50 -10.18
CA ARG A 65 -4.13 -6.46 -9.58
C ARG A 65 -4.65 -7.85 -9.25
N THR A 66 -4.08 -8.93 -9.77
CA THR A 66 -4.54 -10.29 -9.41
C THR A 66 -4.11 -10.68 -8.01
N GLU A 67 -3.02 -10.10 -7.49
CA GLU A 67 -2.45 -10.44 -6.19
C GLU A 67 -3.10 -9.63 -5.05
N ALA A 68 -3.30 -8.32 -5.25
CA ALA A 68 -3.82 -7.41 -4.22
C ALA A 68 -4.74 -6.33 -4.80
N PRO A 69 -5.87 -6.69 -5.42
CA PRO A 69 -6.71 -5.75 -6.18
C PRO A 69 -7.20 -4.55 -5.36
N CYS A 70 -7.62 -4.76 -4.10
CA CYS A 70 -8.14 -3.68 -3.27
C CYS A 70 -7.04 -2.74 -2.79
N THR A 71 -5.86 -3.29 -2.50
CA THR A 71 -4.66 -2.53 -2.13
C THR A 71 -4.16 -1.70 -3.30
N VAL A 72 -4.03 -2.29 -4.49
CA VAL A 72 -3.61 -1.57 -5.70
C VAL A 72 -4.61 -0.46 -6.05
N ASN A 73 -5.91 -0.71 -5.96
CA ASN A 73 -6.95 0.30 -6.17
C ASN A 73 -6.84 1.48 -5.20
N SER A 74 -6.62 1.19 -3.91
CA SER A 74 -6.40 2.21 -2.89
C SER A 74 -5.15 3.03 -3.17
N PHE A 75 -4.01 2.38 -3.44
CA PHE A 75 -2.76 3.06 -3.72
C PHE A 75 -2.88 3.98 -4.95
N VAL A 76 -3.51 3.51 -6.03
CA VAL A 76 -3.76 4.28 -7.25
C VAL A 76 -4.63 5.50 -6.95
N SER A 77 -5.75 5.33 -6.26
CA SER A 77 -6.64 6.44 -5.89
C SER A 77 -5.92 7.49 -5.03
N LEU A 78 -5.12 7.06 -4.05
CA LEU A 78 -4.32 7.96 -3.21
C LEU A 78 -3.27 8.71 -4.05
N ALA A 79 -2.61 8.03 -4.99
CA ALA A 79 -1.63 8.64 -5.89
C ALA A 79 -2.27 9.67 -6.85
N GLU A 80 -3.43 9.36 -7.45
CA GLU A 80 -4.17 10.30 -8.33
C GLU A 80 -4.58 11.58 -7.61
N GLN A 81 -4.86 11.48 -6.31
CA GLN A 81 -5.23 12.61 -5.46
C GLN A 81 -4.01 13.35 -4.88
N GLY A 82 -2.78 12.95 -5.24
CA GLY A 82 -1.56 13.53 -4.71
C GLY A 82 -1.37 13.31 -3.22
N TYR A 83 -1.96 12.26 -2.64
CA TYR A 83 -1.92 12.00 -1.20
C TYR A 83 -0.49 11.80 -0.68
N PHE A 84 0.37 11.18 -1.51
CA PHE A 84 1.77 10.90 -1.20
C PHE A 84 2.72 12.07 -1.52
N ASP A 85 2.22 13.14 -2.14
CA ASP A 85 3.04 14.29 -2.50
C ASP A 85 3.51 15.03 -1.24
N ASP A 86 4.79 15.39 -1.24
CA ASP A 86 5.53 16.03 -0.16
C ASP A 86 5.48 15.24 1.16
N THR A 87 5.55 13.91 1.08
CA THR A 87 5.54 13.01 2.26
C THR A 87 6.89 12.35 2.47
N SER A 88 7.35 12.23 3.72
CA SER A 88 8.61 11.60 4.04
C SER A 88 8.48 10.09 4.23
N CYS A 89 9.53 9.36 3.87
CA CYS A 89 9.78 8.02 4.38
C CYS A 89 10.34 8.14 5.79
N HIS A 90 9.48 7.93 6.78
CA HIS A 90 9.75 8.27 8.17
C HIS A 90 10.51 7.19 8.94
N ARG A 91 10.68 5.99 8.36
CA ARG A 91 11.31 4.87 9.06
C ARG A 91 12.14 4.00 8.12
N LEU A 92 13.36 3.72 8.51
CA LEU A 92 14.32 2.81 7.90
C LEU A 92 14.73 1.78 8.94
N THR A 93 14.84 0.52 8.51
CA THR A 93 15.47 -0.54 9.29
C THR A 93 16.66 -1.09 8.52
N ASP A 94 17.80 -1.24 9.20
CA ASP A 94 19.09 -1.68 8.64
C ASP A 94 19.67 -2.91 9.36
N TYR A 95 18.89 -3.51 10.26
CA TYR A 95 19.26 -4.72 10.99
C TYR A 95 18.06 -5.65 11.15
N GLY A 96 18.23 -6.91 10.73
CA GLY A 96 17.22 -7.98 10.81
C GLY A 96 16.13 -7.87 9.74
N ILE A 97 15.51 -6.70 9.63
CA ILE A 97 14.53 -6.34 8.60
C ILE A 97 15.14 -5.20 7.79
N PHE A 98 15.07 -5.25 6.46
CA PHE A 98 15.73 -4.30 5.57
C PHE A 98 14.71 -3.55 4.71
N VAL A 99 13.99 -2.61 5.34
CA VAL A 99 12.90 -1.88 4.70
C VAL A 99 12.99 -0.37 4.90
N LEU A 100 12.50 0.38 3.91
CA LEU A 100 12.21 1.81 4.01
C LEU A 100 10.69 2.00 3.98
N GLN A 101 10.12 2.54 5.05
CA GLN A 101 8.68 2.73 5.23
C GLN A 101 8.29 4.20 4.97
N CYS A 102 7.23 4.37 4.17
CA CYS A 102 6.71 5.64 3.66
C CYS A 102 5.17 5.66 3.72
N GLY A 103 4.55 6.70 3.15
CA GLY A 103 3.09 6.76 2.96
C GLY A 103 2.31 7.30 4.17
N ASP A 104 2.99 7.93 5.13
CA ASP A 104 2.36 8.70 6.21
C ASP A 104 2.58 10.21 5.98
N PRO A 105 1.55 10.99 5.61
CA PRO A 105 1.69 12.43 5.43
C PRO A 105 2.07 13.20 6.69
N THR A 106 1.86 12.65 7.89
CA THR A 106 2.32 13.31 9.13
C THR A 106 3.79 13.05 9.42
N GLY A 107 4.38 12.01 8.80
CA GLY A 107 5.72 11.53 9.10
C GLY A 107 5.89 10.92 10.50
N THR A 108 4.80 10.66 11.24
CA THR A 108 4.88 10.18 12.64
C THR A 108 4.80 8.65 12.75
N GLY A 109 4.46 7.96 11.66
CA GLY A 109 4.19 6.51 11.62
C GLY A 109 2.79 6.14 12.10
N THR A 110 1.95 7.11 12.46
CA THR A 110 0.60 6.89 13.00
C THR A 110 -0.50 7.48 12.14
N GLY A 111 -0.17 8.28 11.12
CA GLY A 111 -1.15 8.82 10.19
C GLY A 111 -1.59 7.79 9.15
N GLY A 112 -2.63 8.16 8.41
CA GLY A 112 -3.29 7.31 7.44
C GLY A 112 -4.42 8.04 6.71
N PRO A 113 -5.07 7.37 5.75
CA PRO A 113 -5.99 8.01 4.81
C PRO A 113 -7.42 8.11 5.37
N GLY A 114 -7.61 7.92 6.68
CA GLY A 114 -8.92 7.94 7.33
C GLY A 114 -9.76 6.68 7.08
N TYR A 115 -9.16 5.62 6.53
CA TYR A 115 -9.76 4.31 6.35
C TYR A 115 -8.73 3.18 6.49
N THR A 116 -9.22 1.96 6.66
CA THR A 116 -8.41 0.73 6.61
C THR A 116 -8.82 -0.20 5.47
N MET A 117 -8.00 -1.21 5.23
CA MET A 117 -8.21 -2.27 4.25
C MET A 117 -7.91 -3.62 4.89
N LYS A 118 -8.57 -4.66 4.38
CA LYS A 118 -8.24 -6.05 4.70
C LYS A 118 -6.90 -6.42 4.09
N ASP A 119 -6.20 -7.34 4.75
CA ASP A 119 -4.97 -7.89 4.20
C ASP A 119 -5.27 -8.89 3.08
N GLU A 120 -4.54 -8.80 1.97
CA GLU A 120 -4.61 -9.68 0.80
C GLU A 120 -3.36 -10.57 0.77
N VAL A 121 -3.23 -11.42 1.79
CA VAL A 121 -2.05 -12.27 2.03
C VAL A 121 -2.38 -13.76 2.01
N THR A 122 -1.37 -14.57 1.69
CA THR A 122 -1.40 -16.04 1.74
C THR A 122 -0.29 -16.58 2.65
N ASP A 123 -0.40 -17.82 3.13
CA ASP A 123 0.65 -18.48 3.94
C ASP A 123 2.02 -18.57 3.22
N SER A 124 2.04 -18.42 1.89
CA SER A 124 3.25 -18.41 1.07
C SER A 124 3.84 -17.01 0.82
N THR A 125 3.24 -15.96 1.38
CA THR A 125 3.71 -14.58 1.20
C THR A 125 5.12 -14.43 1.76
N SER A 126 6.01 -13.82 0.98
CA SER A 126 7.41 -13.59 1.35
C SER A 126 7.90 -12.24 0.84
N TYR A 127 9.05 -11.77 1.35
CA TYR A 127 9.52 -10.39 1.15
C TYR A 127 11.00 -10.35 0.71
N PRO A 128 11.33 -10.88 -0.49
CA PRO A 128 12.65 -10.69 -1.07
C PRO A 128 12.93 -9.21 -1.40
N ALA A 129 14.19 -8.87 -1.65
CA ALA A 129 14.58 -7.56 -2.16
C ALA A 129 13.75 -7.17 -3.40
N GLY A 130 13.28 -5.93 -3.44
CA GLY A 130 12.38 -5.42 -4.47
C GLY A 130 10.90 -5.47 -4.11
N THR A 131 10.51 -6.14 -3.04
CA THR A 131 9.09 -6.22 -2.64
C THR A 131 8.56 -4.86 -2.17
N VAL A 132 7.33 -4.52 -2.55
CA VAL A 132 6.55 -3.40 -2.02
C VAL A 132 5.32 -3.95 -1.32
N ALA A 133 5.18 -3.64 -0.02
CA ALA A 133 4.11 -4.19 0.80
C ALA A 133 3.51 -3.16 1.76
N MET A 134 2.27 -3.38 2.18
CA MET A 134 1.55 -2.49 3.08
C MET A 134 2.07 -2.62 4.51
N ALA A 135 2.30 -1.48 5.18
CA ALA A 135 2.44 -1.45 6.62
C ALA A 135 1.05 -1.50 7.27
N ASN A 136 0.95 -2.15 8.43
CA ASN A 136 -0.28 -2.25 9.20
C ASN A 136 -0.01 -2.12 10.71
N ARG A 137 -1.07 -1.97 11.49
CA ARG A 137 -1.07 -1.94 12.95
C ARG A 137 -1.67 -3.22 13.55
N GLY A 138 -1.55 -4.32 12.81
CA GLY A 138 -2.26 -5.58 13.05
C GLY A 138 -3.17 -5.95 11.88
N LYS A 139 -3.73 -7.16 11.94
CA LYS A 139 -4.55 -7.72 10.88
C LYS A 139 -5.69 -6.78 10.44
N ASP A 140 -5.86 -6.63 9.13
CA ASP A 140 -6.91 -5.87 8.45
C ASP A 140 -6.92 -4.37 8.85
N THR A 141 -5.73 -3.80 9.07
CA THR A 141 -5.55 -2.37 9.41
C THR A 141 -4.62 -1.62 8.46
N SER A 142 -4.34 -2.20 7.29
CA SER A 142 -3.56 -1.55 6.24
C SER A 142 -4.26 -0.25 5.81
N GLY A 143 -3.50 0.85 5.72
CA GLY A 143 -4.03 2.18 5.39
C GLY A 143 -3.36 2.75 4.13
N SER A 144 -2.53 3.78 4.30
CA SER A 144 -1.73 4.38 3.22
C SER A 144 -0.24 4.07 3.33
N GLN A 145 0.21 3.60 4.49
CA GLN A 145 1.62 3.36 4.74
C GLN A 145 2.07 2.06 4.05
N PHE A 146 3.23 2.11 3.42
CA PHE A 146 3.84 0.97 2.74
C PHE A 146 5.34 0.95 3.03
N PHE A 147 5.99 -0.17 2.75
CA PHE A 147 7.43 -0.30 2.87
C PHE A 147 8.05 -0.92 1.61
N LEU A 148 9.27 -0.47 1.34
CA LEU A 148 10.12 -0.85 0.23
C LEU A 148 11.24 -1.75 0.76
N VAL A 149 11.24 -3.02 0.34
CA VAL A 149 12.24 -3.99 0.78
C VAL A 149 13.49 -3.87 -0.09
N TYR A 150 14.63 -3.49 0.50
CA TYR A 150 15.87 -3.26 -0.24
C TYR A 150 16.92 -4.37 -0.07
N ALA A 151 16.70 -5.29 0.87
CA ALA A 151 17.43 -6.54 0.98
C ALA A 151 16.50 -7.63 1.51
N ASP A 152 16.81 -8.90 1.22
CA ASP A 152 15.98 -10.05 1.62
C ASP A 152 15.65 -9.99 3.10
N THR A 153 14.35 -10.02 3.38
CA THR A 153 13.80 -9.77 4.71
C THR A 153 12.89 -10.92 5.10
N ASP A 154 13.12 -11.46 6.29
CA ASP A 154 12.28 -12.51 6.87
C ASP A 154 11.22 -11.86 7.77
N LEU A 155 10.01 -11.73 7.23
CA LEU A 155 8.83 -11.25 7.93
C LEU A 155 7.74 -12.33 7.86
N PRO A 156 6.87 -12.43 8.87
CA PRO A 156 5.69 -13.27 8.78
C PRO A 156 4.79 -12.82 7.62
N PRO A 157 3.96 -13.71 7.04
CA PRO A 157 3.07 -13.42 5.91
C PRO A 157 1.86 -12.56 6.30
N ASP A 158 2.07 -11.50 7.07
CA ASP A 158 1.04 -10.63 7.65
C ASP A 158 0.88 -9.29 6.91
N TYR A 159 1.68 -9.03 5.86
CA TYR A 159 1.72 -7.75 5.15
C TYR A 159 1.41 -7.95 3.66
N THR A 160 0.40 -7.25 3.18
CA THR A 160 -0.04 -7.36 1.79
C THR A 160 1.04 -6.90 0.82
N VAL A 161 1.57 -7.82 0.01
CA VAL A 161 2.45 -7.50 -1.12
C VAL A 161 1.58 -7.02 -2.28
N PHE A 162 1.83 -5.80 -2.76
CA PHE A 162 1.01 -5.22 -3.84
C PHE A 162 1.85 -4.72 -5.02
N GLY A 163 3.18 -4.77 -4.93
CA GLY A 163 4.04 -4.40 -6.03
C GLY A 163 5.48 -4.84 -5.89
N THR A 164 6.25 -4.57 -6.93
CA THR A 164 7.68 -4.86 -7.03
C THR A 164 8.45 -3.69 -7.61
N MET A 165 9.64 -3.44 -7.10
CA MET A 165 10.63 -2.51 -7.62
C MET A 165 11.59 -3.21 -8.57
N ASP A 166 12.12 -2.48 -9.54
CA ASP A 166 13.26 -2.94 -10.32
C ASP A 166 14.58 -2.75 -9.56
N GLN A 167 15.68 -3.22 -10.15
CA GLN A 167 17.01 -3.12 -9.54
C GLN A 167 17.42 -1.66 -9.28
N ALA A 168 17.04 -0.73 -10.16
CA ALA A 168 17.36 0.68 -9.97
C ALA A 168 16.66 1.25 -8.73
N GLY A 169 15.38 0.90 -8.52
CA GLY A 169 14.64 1.25 -7.31
C GLY A 169 15.26 0.65 -6.04
N ILE A 170 15.68 -0.63 -6.09
CA ILE A 170 16.39 -1.27 -4.98
C ILE A 170 17.69 -0.51 -4.64
N ASP A 171 18.46 -0.12 -5.65
CA ASP A 171 19.73 0.60 -5.47
C ASP A 171 19.51 2.00 -4.86
N VAL A 172 18.43 2.69 -5.23
CA VAL A 172 18.04 3.99 -4.62
C VAL A 172 17.77 3.82 -3.12
N VAL A 173 16.96 2.82 -2.73
CA VAL A 173 16.65 2.57 -1.32
C VAL A 173 17.90 2.09 -0.57
N GLY A 174 18.73 1.25 -1.19
CA GLY A 174 20.02 0.83 -0.63
C GLY A 174 20.98 2.01 -0.39
N GLY A 175 20.98 3.01 -1.27
CA GLY A 175 21.77 4.24 -1.11
C GLY A 175 21.29 5.14 0.03
N ILE A 176 19.97 5.17 0.30
CA ILE A 176 19.40 5.78 1.51
C ILE A 176 19.88 5.00 2.75
N ALA A 177 19.71 3.67 2.72
CA ALA A 177 20.03 2.80 3.84
C ALA A 177 21.52 2.83 4.23
N ALA A 178 22.41 2.92 3.25
CA ALA A 178 23.87 2.98 3.48
C ALA A 178 24.33 4.21 4.28
N GLN A 179 23.52 5.26 4.35
CA GLN A 179 23.79 6.43 5.18
C GLN A 179 23.41 6.23 6.65
N GLY A 180 22.62 5.20 6.94
CA GLY A 180 22.20 4.82 8.29
C GLY A 180 20.97 5.57 8.79
N VAL A 181 20.66 5.31 10.06
CA VAL A 181 19.54 5.89 10.79
C VAL A 181 19.98 6.96 11.78
N ASP A 182 19.10 7.92 12.08
CA ASP A 182 19.33 8.95 13.09
C ASP A 182 19.55 8.28 14.45
N ALA A 183 20.63 8.64 15.14
CA ALA A 183 20.98 8.08 16.43
C ALA A 183 20.00 8.47 17.56
N ALA A 184 19.18 9.51 17.37
CA ALA A 184 18.22 9.98 18.37
C ALA A 184 17.02 9.02 18.53
N ASP A 185 16.52 8.47 17.43
CA ASP A 185 15.38 7.54 17.44
C ASP A 185 15.73 6.13 16.94
N GLY A 186 16.88 5.96 16.30
CA GLY A 186 17.38 4.69 15.75
C GLY A 186 16.56 4.15 14.59
N THR A 187 15.72 4.98 13.95
CA THR A 187 14.80 4.53 12.90
C THR A 187 14.59 5.53 11.76
N SER A 188 14.73 6.83 11.97
CA SER A 188 14.59 7.81 10.89
C SER A 188 15.78 7.72 9.93
N PRO A 189 15.60 7.73 8.60
CA PRO A 189 16.73 7.76 7.67
C PRO A 189 17.57 9.05 7.84
N ILE A 190 18.90 8.95 7.85
CA ILE A 190 19.79 10.13 7.81
C ILE A 190 19.68 10.84 6.46
N ALA A 191 19.62 10.07 5.38
CA ALA A 191 19.42 10.59 4.04
C ALA A 191 18.00 11.14 3.89
N GLU A 192 17.86 12.29 3.22
CA GLU A 192 16.54 12.81 2.90
C GLU A 192 15.81 11.87 1.93
N ALA A 193 14.73 11.27 2.41
CA ALA A 193 13.85 10.37 1.66
C ALA A 193 12.45 10.96 1.58
N LEU A 194 12.29 12.01 0.76
CA LEU A 194 11.01 12.70 0.55
C LEU A 194 10.41 12.27 -0.79
N ILE A 195 9.17 11.78 -0.77
CA ILE A 195 8.36 11.57 -1.97
C ILE A 195 7.80 12.93 -2.39
N THR A 196 8.31 13.46 -3.49
CA THR A 196 7.85 14.73 -4.06
C THR A 196 6.53 14.56 -4.80
N SER A 197 6.36 13.43 -5.51
CA SER A 197 5.12 13.07 -6.19
C SER A 197 5.09 11.59 -6.56
N VAL A 198 3.91 11.09 -6.93
CA VAL A 198 3.74 9.75 -7.52
C VAL A 198 3.13 9.89 -8.91
N ALA A 199 3.82 9.38 -9.93
CA ALA A 199 3.34 9.36 -11.31
C ALA A 199 2.82 7.98 -11.68
N LEU A 200 1.56 7.89 -12.11
CA LEU A 200 0.99 6.65 -12.66
C LEU A 200 1.28 6.54 -14.16
N GLY A 201 1.54 5.31 -14.62
CA GLY A 201 1.88 4.99 -16.01
C GLY A 201 0.73 4.45 -16.84
#